data_AF-A0A822ERE0-F1
#
_entry.id   AF-A0A822ERE0-F1
#
_cell.length_a   1.000
_cell.length_b   1.000
_cell.length_c   1.000
_cell.angle_alpha   90.00
_cell.angle_beta   90.00
_cell.angle_gamma   90.00
#
_symmetry.space_group_name_H-M   'P 1'
#
loop_
_entity.id
_entity.type
_entity.pdbx_description
1 polymer ?
#
loop_
_entity_poly.entity_id
_entity_poly.type
_entity_poly.pdbx_seq_one_letter_code
_entity_poly.pdbx_strand_id
1 'polypeptide(L)'
;IEFAQPQSPTGTRVERQDLTEFLRYYTSEDNAEALGDPALTRRFQALESFLKRELEHVYVYRVGDEPRIVVLALGTTKDGQRLVGFRTVSIET
;
A
#
# COMPACT_ATOMS: atom_id res chain seq x y z
N ILE A 1 -8.61 19.46 -12.44
CA ILE A 1 -8.44 19.28 -10.98
C ILE A 1 -7.03 18.76 -10.80
N GLU A 2 -6.14 19.62 -10.30
CA GLU A 2 -4.73 19.32 -10.10
C GLU A 2 -4.60 18.61 -8.75
N PHE A 3 -4.17 17.35 -8.77
CA PHE A 3 -3.98 16.60 -7.53
C PHE A 3 -2.83 17.24 -6.75
N ALA A 4 -3.05 17.55 -5.48
CA ALA A 4 -1.98 17.90 -4.56
C ALA A 4 -0.98 16.74 -4.56
N GLN A 5 0.16 16.95 -5.22
CA GLN A 5 1.26 16.01 -5.18
C GLN A 5 1.67 15.85 -3.71
N PRO A 6 1.85 14.61 -3.20
CA PRO A 6 2.53 14.45 -1.92
C PRO A 6 3.84 15.24 -2.03
N GLN A 7 4.09 16.16 -1.08
CA GLN A 7 5.24 17.06 -1.13
C GLN A 7 6.53 16.26 -0.95
N SER A 8 6.95 15.62 -2.01
CA SER A 8 8.27 15.05 -2.18
C SER A 8 9.06 16.07 -2.97
N PRO A 9 10.26 16.47 -2.51
CA PRO A 9 11.10 17.37 -3.29
C PRO A 9 11.29 16.79 -4.70
N THR A 10 11.20 17.66 -5.71
CA THR A 10 11.37 17.29 -7.12
C THR A 10 12.64 16.45 -7.29
N GLY A 11 12.50 15.21 -7.78
CA GLY A 11 13.60 14.26 -7.93
C GLY A 11 13.61 13.09 -6.93
N THR A 12 12.68 13.04 -5.97
CA THR A 12 12.52 11.89 -5.07
C THR A 12 12.08 10.66 -5.87
N ARG A 13 12.73 9.50 -5.66
CA ARG A 13 12.35 8.24 -6.31
C ARG A 13 10.91 7.87 -5.95
N VAL A 14 10.12 7.53 -6.98
CA VAL A 14 8.76 6.99 -6.82
C VAL A 14 8.63 5.71 -7.61
N GLU A 15 8.26 4.64 -6.92
CA GLU A 15 7.99 3.34 -7.53
C GLU A 15 6.52 2.97 -7.31
N ARG A 16 5.85 2.48 -8.35
CA ARG A 16 4.46 2.04 -8.30
C ARG A 16 4.41 0.53 -8.40
N GLN A 17 3.68 -0.12 -7.49
CA GLN A 17 3.44 -1.55 -7.47
C GLN A 17 1.94 -1.85 -7.26
N ASP A 18 1.54 -3.09 -7.59
CA ASP A 18 0.20 -3.59 -7.31
C ASP A 18 -0.01 -3.82 -5.80
N LEU A 19 -1.25 -3.67 -5.33
CA LEU A 19 -1.60 -3.91 -3.92
C LEU A 19 -1.35 -5.37 -3.49
N THR A 20 -1.69 -6.33 -4.35
CA THR A 20 -1.50 -7.77 -4.09
C THR A 20 -0.02 -8.09 -3.95
N GLU A 21 0.80 -7.58 -4.88
CA GLU A 21 2.26 -7.77 -4.84
C GLU A 21 2.86 -7.15 -3.57
N PHE A 22 2.42 -5.96 -3.19
CA PHE A 22 2.89 -5.31 -1.97
C PHE A 22 2.56 -6.12 -0.70
N LEU A 23 1.34 -6.67 -0.61
CA LEU A 23 0.87 -7.39 0.57
C LEU A 23 1.22 -8.89 0.56
N ARG A 24 1.79 -9.42 -0.51
CA ARG A 24 1.98 -10.88 -0.74
C ARG A 24 2.63 -11.62 0.43
N TYR A 25 3.61 -10.98 1.09
CA TYR A 25 4.30 -11.59 2.21
C TYR A 25 3.35 -11.81 3.38
N TYR A 26 2.50 -10.83 3.66
CA TYR A 26 1.55 -10.84 4.77
C TYR A 26 0.27 -11.60 4.48
N THR A 27 -0.08 -11.83 3.21
CA THR A 27 -1.33 -12.53 2.83
C THR A 27 -1.14 -14.01 2.50
N SER A 28 0.11 -14.46 2.33
CA SER A 28 0.44 -15.86 2.14
C SER A 28 0.28 -16.67 3.42
N GLU A 29 -0.43 -17.81 3.33
CA GLU A 29 -0.52 -18.77 4.42
C GLU A 29 0.83 -19.45 4.71
N ASP A 30 1.69 -19.60 3.70
CA ASP A 30 3.03 -20.18 3.86
C ASP A 30 3.92 -19.34 4.78
N ASN A 31 3.65 -18.03 4.87
CA ASN A 31 4.37 -17.12 5.75
C ASN A 31 3.70 -16.95 7.11
N ALA A 32 2.52 -17.52 7.35
CA ALA A 32 1.77 -17.31 8.59
C ALA A 32 2.55 -17.76 9.83
N GLU A 33 3.34 -18.83 9.72
CA GLU A 33 4.22 -19.30 10.79
C GLU A 33 5.39 -18.33 11.04
N ALA A 34 6.00 -17.80 9.98
CA ALA A 34 7.08 -16.81 10.07
C ALA A 34 6.61 -15.47 10.69
N LEU A 35 5.33 -15.15 10.52
CA LEU A 35 4.69 -13.98 11.11
C LEU A 35 4.35 -14.17 12.59
N GLY A 36 4.40 -15.40 13.12
CA GLY A 36 4.14 -15.73 14.53
C GLY A 36 2.70 -15.52 14.99
N ASP A 37 1.81 -15.03 14.12
CA ASP A 37 0.40 -14.79 14.40
C ASP A 37 -0.47 -15.10 13.16
N PRO A 38 -1.14 -16.26 13.11
CA PRO A 38 -2.06 -16.60 12.02
C PRO A 38 -3.23 -15.61 11.85
N ALA A 39 -3.59 -14.88 12.91
CA ALA A 39 -4.62 -13.85 12.80
C ALA A 39 -4.13 -12.63 12.00
N LEU A 40 -2.82 -12.40 11.95
CA LEU A 40 -2.22 -11.31 11.19
C LEU A 40 -2.45 -11.51 9.68
N THR A 41 -2.20 -12.72 9.18
CA THR A 41 -2.45 -13.07 7.76
C THR A 41 -3.90 -12.79 7.37
N ARG A 42 -4.85 -13.24 8.19
CA ARG A 42 -6.29 -13.01 7.95
C ARG A 42 -6.67 -11.54 7.96
N ARG A 43 -6.05 -10.72 8.82
CA ARG A 43 -6.28 -9.26 8.86
C ARG A 43 -5.77 -8.58 7.58
N PHE A 44 -4.60 -8.98 7.08
CA PHE A 44 -4.07 -8.43 5.83
C PHE A 44 -4.88 -8.86 4.61
N GLN A 45 -5.34 -10.12 4.56
CA GLN A 45 -6.28 -10.58 3.53
C GLN A 45 -7.61 -9.80 3.55
N ALA A 46 -8.13 -9.52 4.75
CA ALA A 46 -9.33 -8.71 4.91
C ALA A 46 -9.11 -7.25 4.49
N LEU A 47 -7.95 -6.66 4.83
CA LEU A 47 -7.57 -5.31 4.39
C LEU A 47 -7.47 -5.22 2.87
N GLU A 48 -6.79 -6.17 2.23
CA GLU A 48 -6.64 -6.22 0.77
C GLU A 48 -8.02 -6.31 0.10
N SER A 49 -8.86 -7.23 0.57
CA SER A 49 -10.22 -7.42 0.06
C SER A 49 -11.10 -6.19 0.26
N PHE A 50 -10.96 -5.51 1.40
CA PHE A 50 -11.68 -4.27 1.68
C PHE A 50 -11.28 -3.17 0.69
N LEU A 51 -9.97 -2.92 0.51
CA LEU A 51 -9.49 -1.87 -0.39
C LEU A 51 -9.90 -2.13 -1.84
N LYS A 52 -9.80 -3.38 -2.32
CA LYS A 52 -10.21 -3.76 -3.69
C LYS A 52 -11.71 -3.64 -3.92
N ARG A 53 -12.54 -3.76 -2.88
CA ARG A 53 -14.00 -3.67 -3.00
C ARG A 53 -14.53 -2.25 -2.89
N GLU A 54 -13.93 -1.45 -2.01
CA GLU A 54 -14.40 -0.10 -1.74
C GLU A 54 -13.77 0.94 -2.67
N LEU A 55 -12.59 0.66 -3.21
CA LEU A 55 -11.82 1.60 -4.03
C LEU A 55 -11.58 1.02 -5.43
N GLU A 56 -11.52 1.93 -6.39
CA GLU A 56 -11.13 1.64 -7.77
C GLU A 56 -9.64 1.99 -7.97
N HIS A 57 -8.99 1.28 -8.91
CA HIS A 57 -7.62 1.57 -9.34
C HIS A 57 -6.61 1.70 -8.18
N VAL A 58 -6.64 0.75 -7.23
CA VAL A 58 -5.75 0.79 -6.06
C VAL A 58 -4.31 0.46 -6.45
N TYR A 59 -3.40 1.40 -6.17
CA TYR A 59 -1.96 1.22 -6.37
C TYR A 59 -1.19 1.57 -5.11
N VAL A 60 -0.01 0.96 -4.96
CA VAL A 60 0.92 1.29 -3.89
C VAL A 60 2.09 2.08 -4.46
N TYR A 61 2.33 3.27 -3.90
CA TYR A 61 3.42 4.16 -4.24
C TYR A 61 4.46 4.12 -3.12
N ARG A 62 5.69 3.74 -3.48
CA ARG A 62 6.87 3.75 -2.63
C ARG A 62 7.67 5.00 -2.96
N VAL A 63 7.88 5.87 -1.99
CA VAL A 63 8.43 7.21 -2.18
C VAL A 63 9.66 7.40 -1.30
N GLY A 64 10.76 7.77 -1.92
CA GLY A 64 12.07 7.92 -1.29
C GLY A 64 12.97 6.71 -1.53
N ASP A 65 14.10 6.73 -0.84
CA ASP A 65 15.16 5.75 -0.95
C ASP A 65 15.46 5.13 0.42
N GLU A 66 16.19 4.02 0.41
CA GLU A 66 16.62 3.33 1.61
C GLU A 66 17.42 4.26 2.55
N PRO A 67 17.32 4.06 3.88
CA PRO A 67 16.64 2.94 4.54
C PRO A 67 15.17 3.22 4.86
N ARG A 68 14.60 4.37 4.48
CA ARG A 68 13.27 4.79 4.93
C ARG A 68 12.39 5.21 3.76
N ILE A 69 11.51 4.30 3.36
CA ILE A 69 10.61 4.49 2.22
C ILE A 69 9.21 4.78 2.74
N VAL A 70 8.60 5.89 2.28
CA VAL A 70 7.19 6.17 2.56
C VAL A 70 6.33 5.36 1.61
N VAL A 71 5.35 4.62 2.13
CA VAL A 71 4.46 3.80 1.33
C VAL A 71 3.04 4.35 1.41
N LEU A 72 2.43 4.58 0.25
CA LEU A 72 1.07 5.09 0.10
C LEU A 72 0.26 4.09 -0.72
N ALA A 73 -0.70 3.40 -0.12
CA ALA A 73 -1.67 2.58 -0.85
C ALA A 73 -2.90 3.43 -1.11
N LEU A 74 -3.13 3.84 -2.36
CA LEU A 74 -4.15 4.83 -2.74
C LEU A 74 -5.05 4.28 -3.84
N GLY A 75 -6.34 4.57 -3.74
CA GLY A 75 -7.34 4.31 -4.77
C GLY A 75 -8.42 5.38 -4.77
N THR A 76 -9.27 5.37 -5.79
CA THR A 76 -10.39 6.31 -5.91
C THR A 76 -11.66 5.73 -5.31
N THR A 77 -12.46 6.54 -4.63
CA THR A 77 -13.82 6.15 -4.24
C THR A 77 -14.68 5.88 -5.48
N LYS A 78 -15.74 5.07 -5.36
CA LYS A 78 -16.62 4.69 -6.49
C LYS A 78 -17.32 5.84 -7.18
N ASP A 79 -17.45 6.99 -6.52
CA ASP A 79 -17.94 8.23 -7.13
C ASP A 79 -16.85 8.98 -7.93
N GLY A 80 -15.62 8.48 -7.93
CA GLY A 80 -14.44 9.04 -8.59
C GLY A 80 -13.92 10.33 -7.95
N GLN A 81 -14.53 10.82 -6.86
CA GLN A 81 -14.30 12.19 -6.39
C GLN A 81 -13.12 12.32 -5.42
N ARG A 82 -12.71 11.22 -4.78
CA ARG A 82 -11.71 11.27 -3.71
C ARG A 82 -10.65 10.20 -3.88
N LEU A 83 -9.41 10.62 -3.70
CA LEU A 83 -8.29 9.71 -3.52
C LEU A 83 -8.17 9.39 -2.03
N VAL A 84 -8.31 8.12 -1.67
CA VAL A 84 -8.28 7.65 -0.29
C VAL A 84 -7.42 6.40 -0.17
N GLY A 85 -7.00 6.08 1.06
CA GLY A 85 -6.13 4.94 1.30
C GLY A 85 -5.41 5.04 2.63
N PHE A 86 -4.24 4.40 2.72
CA PHE A 86 -3.40 4.45 3.92
C PHE A 86 -1.96 4.82 3.61
N ARG A 87 -1.26 5.27 4.65
CA ARG A 87 0.16 5.61 4.63
C ARG A 87 0.89 4.80 5.68
N THR A 88 2.05 4.25 5.32
CA THR A 88 2.97 3.61 6.25
C THR A 88 4.43 3.95 5.87
N VAL A 89 5.38 3.42 6.62
CA VAL A 89 6.82 3.54 6.36
C VAL A 89 7.42 2.13 6.32
N SER A 90 8.18 1.84 5.27
CA SER A 90 9.03 0.65 5.16
C SER A 90 10.45 1.02 5.58
N ILE A 91 11.07 0.16 6.40
CA ILE A 91 12.49 0.25 6.71
C ILE A 91 13.19 -0.92 6.01
N GLU A 92 14.13 -0.60 5.13
CA GLU A 92 14.83 -1.55 4.26
C GLU A 92 16.35 -1.39 4.47
N THR A 93 17.08 -2.50 4.42
CA THR A 93 18.51 -2.60 4.79
C THR A 93 19.28 -3.42 3.78
#